data_AF-K1XBQ0-F1
#
_entry.id   AF-K1XBQ0-F1
#
_cell.length_a   1.000
_cell.length_b   1.000
_cell.length_c   1.000
_cell.angle_alpha   90.00
_cell.angle_beta   90.00
_cell.angle_gamma   90.00
#
_symmetry.space_group_name_H-M   'P 1'
#
loop_
_entity.id
_entity.type
_entity.pdbx_description
1 polymer ?
#
loop_
_entity_poly.entity_id
_entity_poly.type
_entity_poly.pdbx_seq_one_letter_code
_entity_poly.pdbx_strand_id
1 'polypeptide(L)' 'MTASENLLLERIDKMASAMQMMATMLGTRLDRGQLAERLGIHRNTLATRLATDKTFPRPAKDGKWLLSDLIEWEQRQ' A
#
# COMPACT_ATOMS: atom_id res chain seq x y z
N MET A 1 22.57 -22.20 20.75
CA MET A 1 21.45 -21.23 20.73
C MET A 1 20.24 -21.88 21.38
N THR A 2 19.60 -21.16 22.29
CA THR A 2 18.37 -21.58 22.95
C THR A 2 17.17 -21.45 22.00
N ALA A 3 16.09 -22.19 22.26
CA ALA A 3 14.86 -22.09 21.46
C ALA A 3 14.29 -20.66 21.42
N SER A 4 14.50 -19.89 22.48
CA SER A 4 14.09 -18.48 22.58
C SER A 4 14.90 -17.56 21.66
N GLU A 5 16.21 -17.81 21.50
CA GLU A 5 17.06 -17.05 20.56
C GLU A 5 16.64 -17.29 19.11
N ASN A 6 16.31 -18.52 18.75
CA ASN A 6 15.82 -18.85 17.40
C ASN A 6 14.49 -18.15 17.10
N LEU A 7 13.56 -18.11 18.06
CA LEU A 7 12.28 -17.42 17.90
C LEU A 7 12.45 -15.90 17.73
N LEU A 8 13.41 -15.31 18.43
CA LEU A 8 13.72 -13.88 18.31
C LEU A 8 14.28 -13.55 16.92
N LEU A 9 15.22 -14.35 16.42
CA LEU A 9 15.78 -14.15 15.08
C LEU A 9 14.71 -14.28 13.98
N GLU A 10 13.84 -15.29 14.08
CA GLU A 10 12.75 -15.47 13.10
C GLU A 10 11.80 -14.25 13.06
N ARG A 11 11.51 -13.66 14.22
CA ARG A 11 10.69 -12.45 14.30
C ARG A 11 11.40 -11.25 13.69
N ILE A 12 12.71 -11.11 13.92
CA ILE A 12 13.52 -10.03 13.34
C ILE A 12 13.56 -10.14 11.82
N ASP A 13 13.74 -11.33 11.26
CA ASP A 13 13.77 -11.56 9.80
C ASP A 13 12.43 -11.23 9.13
N LYS A 14 11.32 -11.61 9.78
CA LYS A 14 9.96 -11.24 9.34
C LYS A 14 9.78 -9.72 9.34
N MET A 15 10.28 -9.04 10.37
CA MET A 15 10.19 -7.60 10.50
C MET A 15 11.07 -6.87 9.47
N ALA A 16 12.29 -7.36 9.22
CA ALA A 16 13.19 -6.83 8.21
C ALA A 16 12.61 -7.00 6.79
N SER A 17 12.03 -8.17 6.50
CA SER A 17 11.37 -8.44 5.22
C SER A 17 10.15 -7.53 5.01
N ALA A 18 9.33 -7.34 6.05
CA ALA A 18 8.24 -6.38 6.01
C ALA A 18 8.75 -4.95 5.78
N MET A 19 9.83 -4.54 6.46
CA MET A 19 10.43 -3.22 6.30
C MET A 19 11.01 -3.00 4.91
N GLN A 20 11.64 -4.01 4.32
CA GLN A 20 12.13 -3.95 2.95
C GLN A 20 10.99 -3.85 1.94
N MET A 21 9.90 -4.58 2.15
CA MET A 21 8.69 -4.46 1.33
C MET A 21 8.07 -3.06 1.47
N MET A 22 8.01 -2.50 2.68
CA MET A 22 7.55 -1.13 2.89
C MET A 22 8.47 -0.11 2.19
N ALA A 23 9.79 -0.28 2.29
CA ALA A 23 10.78 0.57 1.63
C ALA A 23 10.66 0.53 0.09
N THR A 24 10.41 -0.64 -0.51
CA THR A 24 10.19 -0.75 -1.96
C THR A 24 8.84 -0.19 -2.40
N MET A 25 7.81 -0.28 -1.55
CA MET A 25 6.49 0.27 -1.83
C MET A 25 6.44 1.80 -1.70
N LEU A 26 7.25 2.41 -0.83
CA LEU A 26 7.33 3.87 -0.65
C LEU A 26 7.71 4.63 -1.94
N GLY A 27 8.42 4.00 -2.87
CA GLY A 27 8.76 4.60 -4.17
C GLY A 27 7.79 4.26 -5.31
N THR A 28 6.91 3.27 -5.12
CA THR A 28 6.07 2.75 -6.20
C THR A 28 4.89 3.68 -6.44
N ARG A 29 4.70 4.09 -7.71
CA ARG A 29 3.61 4.97 -8.13
C ARG A 29 2.65 4.23 -9.05
N LEU A 30 1.37 4.17 -8.67
CA LEU A 30 0.31 3.57 -9.47
C LEU A 30 -0.41 4.63 -10.30
N ASP A 31 -0.63 4.35 -11.58
CA ASP A 31 -1.56 5.11 -12.41
C ASP A 31 -3.02 4.70 -12.16
N ARG A 32 -3.96 5.39 -12.82
CA ARG A 32 -5.39 5.15 -12.65
C ARG A 32 -5.82 3.73 -13.04
N GLY A 33 -5.21 3.15 -14.08
CA GLY A 33 -5.53 1.80 -14.55
C GLY A 33 -5.06 0.75 -13.56
N GLN A 34 -3.79 0.87 -13.13
CA GLN A 34 -3.19 0.00 -12.13
C GLN A 34 -3.93 0.05 -10.80
N LEU A 35 -4.37 1.22 -10.37
CA LEU A 35 -5.16 1.38 -9.15
C LEU A 35 -6.55 0.75 -9.27
N ALA A 36 -7.22 0.93 -10.41
CA ALA A 36 -8.52 0.32 -10.67
C ALA A 36 -8.44 -1.21 -10.68
N GLU A 37 -7.39 -1.76 -11.30
CA GLU A 37 -7.08 -3.19 -11.30
C GLU A 37 -6.81 -3.71 -9.88
N ARG A 38 -5.94 -3.06 -9.11
CA ARG A 38 -5.66 -3.41 -7.70
C ARG A 38 -6.93 -3.51 -6.87
N LEU A 39 -7.84 -2.56 -7.06
CA LEU A 39 -9.09 -2.47 -6.29
C LEU A 39 -10.20 -3.37 -6.86
N GLY A 40 -9.97 -4.07 -7.97
CA GLY A 40 -10.96 -4.94 -8.62
C GLY A 40 -12.18 -4.18 -9.16
N ILE A 41 -12.02 -2.90 -9.53
CA ILE A 41 -13.12 -2.04 -9.99
C ILE A 41 -12.89 -1.47 -11.38
N HIS A 42 -13.96 -1.05 -12.02
CA HIS A 42 -13.88 -0.29 -13.27
C HIS A 42 -13.41 1.16 -13.02
N ARG A 43 -12.70 1.74 -13.99
CA ARG A 43 -12.16 3.12 -13.92
C ARG A 43 -13.19 4.21 -13.60
N ASN A 44 -14.44 4.04 -14.04
CA ASN A 44 -15.52 5.01 -13.76
C ASN A 44 -15.92 4.99 -12.29
N THR A 45 -15.93 3.81 -11.66
CA THR A 45 -16.18 3.65 -10.23
C THR A 45 -15.11 4.35 -9.41
N LEU A 46 -13.85 4.30 -9.86
CA LEU A 46 -12.75 5.03 -9.22
C LEU A 46 -12.96 6.54 -9.31
N ALA A 47 -13.42 7.06 -10.46
CA ALA A 47 -13.74 8.48 -10.61
C ALA A 47 -14.86 8.92 -9.65
N THR A 48 -15.94 8.13 -9.53
CA THR A 48 -17.02 8.39 -8.57
C THR A 48 -16.49 8.39 -7.13
N ARG A 49 -15.67 7.40 -6.76
CA ARG A 49 -15.09 7.33 -5.41
C ARG A 49 -14.21 8.54 -5.08
N LEU A 50 -13.42 9.02 -6.04
CA LEU A 50 -12.63 10.24 -5.87
C LEU A 50 -13.49 11.49 -5.65
N ALA A 51 -14.73 11.51 -6.14
CA ALA A 51 -15.65 12.62 -5.92
C ALA A 51 -16.40 12.52 -4.58
N THR A 52 -16.77 11.30 -4.16
CA THR A 52 -17.67 11.09 -3.01
C THR A 52 -16.94 10.80 -1.71
N ASP A 53 -15.85 10.05 -1.74
CA ASP A 53 -15.12 9.60 -0.56
C ASP A 53 -13.93 10.53 -0.28
N LYS A 54 -14.04 11.32 0.79
CA LYS A 54 -12.97 12.25 1.22
C LYS A 54 -11.80 11.54 1.91
N THR A 55 -11.99 10.31 2.39
CA THR A 55 -10.95 9.54 3.07
C THR A 55 -10.04 8.80 2.09
N PHE A 56 -10.53 8.56 0.88
CA PHE A 56 -9.76 7.89 -0.18
C PHE A 56 -8.55 8.72 -0.63
N PRO A 57 -7.34 8.13 -0.77
CA PRO A 57 -6.14 8.83 -1.18
C PRO A 57 -6.30 9.56 -2.52
N ARG A 58 -5.78 10.78 -2.59
CA ARG A 58 -5.82 11.60 -3.81
C ARG A 58 -4.51 11.45 -4.60
N PRO A 59 -4.58 11.47 -5.94
CA PRO A 59 -3.38 11.39 -6.76
C PRO A 59 -2.54 12.67 -6.56
N ALA A 60 -1.23 12.56 -6.74
CA ALA A 60 -0.37 13.74 -6.78
C ALA A 60 -0.56 14.50 -8.10
N LYS A 61 0.23 15.58 -8.29
CA LYS A 61 0.15 16.44 -9.48
C LYS A 61 0.39 15.69 -10.81
N ASP A 62 1.11 14.57 -10.77
CA ASP A 62 1.37 13.69 -11.92
C ASP A 62 0.21 12.73 -12.23
N GLY A 63 -0.88 12.78 -11.46
CA GLY A 63 -2.03 11.89 -11.62
C GLY A 63 -1.82 10.48 -11.08
N LYS A 64 -0.74 10.21 -10.34
CA LYS A 64 -0.41 8.91 -9.77
C LYS A 64 -0.52 8.89 -8.24
N TRP A 65 -0.69 7.70 -7.68
CA TRP A 65 -0.75 7.45 -6.25
C TRP A 65 0.52 6.78 -5.76
N LEU A 66 1.01 7.17 -4.59
CA LEU A 66 2.00 6.37 -3.90
C LEU A 66 1.34 5.11 -3.37
N LEU A 67 1.97 3.95 -3.61
CA LEU A 67 1.49 2.67 -3.12
C LEU A 67 1.47 2.65 -1.58
N SER A 68 2.41 3.32 -0.92
CA SER A 68 2.42 3.48 0.53
C SER A 68 1.14 4.12 1.07
N ASP A 69 0.69 5.21 0.47
CA ASP A 69 -0.49 5.96 0.94
C ASP A 69 -1.77 5.14 0.77
N LEU A 70 -1.82 4.33 -0.30
CA LEU A 70 -2.92 3.40 -0.56
C LEU A 70 -2.96 2.28 0.48
N ILE A 71 -1.81 1.69 0.81
CA ILE A 71 -1.71 0.63 1.82
C ILE A 71 -2.05 1.19 3.20
N GLU A 72 -1.55 2.38 3.55
CA GLU A 72 -1.89 3.02 4.81
C GLU A 72 -3.39 3.29 4.91
N TRP A 73 -4.03 3.76 3.83
CA TRP A 73 -5.48 3.91 3.79
C TRP A 73 -6.21 2.57 3.93
N GLU A 74 -5.78 1.52 3.21
CA GLU A 74 -6.34 0.17 3.29
C GLU A 74 -6.27 -0.38 4.74
N GLN A 75 -5.21 -0.09 5.49
CA GLN A 75 -5.06 -0.52 6.89
C GLN A 75 -5.94 0.24 7.89
N ARG A 76 -6.42 1.44 7.52
CA ARG A 76 -7.29 2.27 8.36
C ARG A 76 -8.79 1.97 8.15
N GLN A 77 -9.13 1.19 7.12
CA GLN A 77 -10.49 0.66 6.91
C GLN A 77 -10.75 -0.50 7.87
#